data_AF-A0A2D8V0A8-F1
#
_entry.id   AF-A0A2D8V0A8-F1
#
_cell.length_a   1.000
_cell.length_b   1.000
_cell.length_c   1.000
_cell.angle_alpha   90.00
_cell.angle_beta   90.00
_cell.angle_gamma   90.00
#
_symmetry.space_group_name_H-M   'P 1'
#
loop_
_entity.id
_entity.type
_entity.pdbx_description
1 polymer ?
#
loop_
_entity_poly.entity_id
_entity_poly.type
_entity_poly.pdbx_seq_one_letter_code
_entity_poly.pdbx_strand_id
1 'polypeptide(L)'
;MHLAIIPWWFVEATDVQAAEAQLLMPRLLPAQQGVVFSLYGMPGDPVQLESLIAFMKEKHLGNGFDPGPGAGAQAAPLLEIIAENRWPVVCYPPHGGAMQVKGGPSVLDPEGERAMRIMDRTGGFAAIQLGEWGYHFHRLTSDRNWWKAVLGSSAPEVIEPFFIPAEQRGFDPKPTSREACYHQLREYFYWHRQAKAGRLISVTGHSHYEAYAAEWGASAVGLEVGENIGFTQSKFAFARGASRQWNIPWTVQVSPWFGPSVTTRGALQKEGNLTRGLDAGHSLSLYKRLWLHAWFAGAAMVTPENSINIFFDKESSPWVRTSHGLAASDVFKFMQSHDRGNPYTPLLIVLDHLAGYAPFHERTWGVLERTQGDWEIFNLLEKQLYFSSQRLPYPNADTNPEASYLHPTPYGEIADVMLNTVAGATMARYPSILLAGEMRFSSFFIRELEKALLSGSECWIHPRHAESLGEDRIHSWQKTGRLHVIQPPATSEKHEALAIHEDELKNMTQRLLPVAVSGDPIQYQINRNQEGWVVELINNDGVFKTGDQPARIHPEATAHVVLKPNPSTAMTGEPREWVTDTALTRNAEGLILVTIPPGESRFVFLPTAKVGGKQAP
;
A
#
# COMPACT_ATOMS: atom_id res chain seq x y z
N MET A 1 64.27 -23.80 -8.99
CA MET A 1 63.08 -24.27 -8.26
C MET A 1 62.08 -23.10 -8.25
N HIS A 2 61.31 -23.00 -9.33
CA HIS A 2 60.32 -21.94 -9.55
C HIS A 2 58.93 -22.48 -9.17
N LEU A 3 58.27 -21.79 -8.25
CA LEU A 3 56.87 -22.01 -7.92
C LEU A 3 56.01 -21.27 -8.97
N ALA A 4 55.30 -22.06 -9.76
CA ALA A 4 54.44 -21.59 -10.84
C ALA A 4 53.17 -20.96 -10.28
N ILE A 5 52.85 -19.79 -10.82
CA ILE A 5 51.60 -19.06 -10.67
C ILE A 5 50.51 -19.82 -11.43
N ILE A 6 49.42 -20.19 -10.76
CA ILE A 6 48.21 -20.74 -11.39
C ILE A 6 47.26 -19.57 -11.67
N PRO A 7 46.84 -19.32 -12.92
CA PRO A 7 45.91 -18.26 -13.24
C PRO A 7 44.48 -18.67 -12.92
N TRP A 8 43.75 -17.78 -12.25
CA TRP A 8 42.31 -17.88 -12.04
C TRP A 8 41.61 -17.68 -13.40
N TRP A 9 40.86 -18.71 -13.80
CA TRP A 9 40.07 -18.69 -15.02
C TRP A 9 38.90 -17.71 -14.86
N PHE A 10 38.78 -16.79 -15.81
CA PHE A 10 37.54 -16.08 -16.09
C PHE A 10 36.47 -17.12 -16.42
N VAL A 11 35.46 -17.25 -15.56
CA VAL A 11 34.16 -17.76 -16.01
C VAL A 11 33.50 -16.56 -16.68
N GLU A 12 33.35 -16.62 -17.99
CA GLU A 12 32.41 -15.76 -18.70
C GLU A 12 31.04 -15.94 -18.05
N ALA A 13 30.60 -14.91 -17.32
CA ALA A 13 29.27 -14.81 -16.78
C ALA A 13 28.31 -14.45 -17.91
N THR A 14 28.11 -15.38 -18.84
CA THR A 14 27.05 -15.34 -19.83
C THR A 14 25.88 -16.19 -19.33
N ASP A 15 24.73 -15.53 -19.15
CA ASP A 15 23.37 -16.09 -19.08
C ASP A 15 22.94 -17.05 -17.96
N VAL A 16 23.72 -17.28 -16.89
CA VAL A 16 23.32 -18.26 -15.84
C VAL A 16 23.25 -17.69 -14.40
N GLN A 17 23.36 -16.38 -14.18
CA GLN A 17 23.24 -15.77 -12.83
C GLN A 17 22.26 -14.59 -12.69
N ALA A 18 21.22 -14.55 -13.52
CA ALA A 18 19.94 -13.93 -13.15
C ALA A 18 18.98 -14.96 -12.51
N ALA A 19 19.53 -16.00 -11.89
CA ALA A 19 18.79 -17.01 -11.15
C ALA A 19 18.14 -16.37 -9.90
N GLU A 20 16.91 -15.90 -10.10
CA GLU A 20 15.89 -15.57 -9.09
C GLU A 20 16.45 -14.94 -7.79
N ALA A 21 16.98 -13.72 -7.87
CA ALA A 21 16.95 -12.85 -6.69
C ALA A 21 15.47 -12.54 -6.40
N GLN A 22 14.79 -13.45 -5.69
CA GLN A 22 13.40 -13.25 -5.34
C GLN A 22 13.28 -12.00 -4.48
N LEU A 23 12.36 -11.11 -4.86
CA LEU A 23 11.99 -9.96 -4.05
C LEU A 23 11.61 -10.45 -2.64
N LEU A 24 11.89 -9.63 -1.62
CA LEU A 24 11.46 -9.97 -0.28
C LEU A 24 9.92 -9.98 -0.23
N MET A 25 9.33 -11.07 0.24
CA MET A 25 7.88 -11.09 0.49
C MET A 25 7.53 -9.99 1.51
N PRO A 26 6.51 -9.16 1.25
CA PRO A 26 5.92 -8.33 2.29
C PRO A 26 5.53 -9.19 3.49
N ARG A 27 5.88 -8.73 4.69
CA ARG A 27 5.76 -9.52 5.91
C ARG A 27 4.29 -9.68 6.30
N LEU A 28 3.87 -10.90 6.64
CA LEU A 28 2.56 -11.16 7.24
C LEU A 28 2.52 -10.71 8.71
N LEU A 29 1.32 -10.59 9.29
CA LEU A 29 1.19 -10.35 10.73
C LEU A 29 1.80 -11.53 11.52
N PRO A 30 2.44 -11.27 12.67
CA PRO A 30 2.91 -12.33 13.57
C PRO A 30 1.88 -13.44 13.81
N ALA A 31 2.36 -14.69 13.79
CA ALA A 31 1.57 -15.91 13.94
C ALA A 31 0.49 -16.19 12.87
N GLN A 32 0.41 -15.38 11.80
CA GLN A 32 -0.52 -15.63 10.69
C GLN A 32 0.18 -16.34 9.52
N GLN A 33 -0.52 -17.27 8.89
CA GLN A 33 -0.03 -18.03 7.72
C GLN A 33 -0.48 -17.46 6.38
N GLY A 34 -1.45 -16.54 6.39
CA GLY A 34 -2.01 -15.90 5.20
C GLY A 34 -2.50 -14.49 5.51
N VAL A 35 -3.29 -13.93 4.58
CA VAL A 35 -3.90 -12.61 4.77
C VAL A 35 -4.90 -12.61 5.90
N VAL A 36 -5.01 -11.46 6.56
CA VAL A 36 -6.06 -11.18 7.53
C VAL A 36 -7.10 -10.30 6.87
N PHE A 37 -8.36 -10.73 6.87
CA PHE A 37 -9.49 -9.90 6.51
C PHE A 37 -10.24 -9.59 7.80
N SER A 38 -10.09 -8.38 8.30
CA SER A 38 -10.55 -8.00 9.63
C SER A 38 -11.95 -7.40 9.58
N LEU A 39 -12.65 -7.47 10.71
CA LEU A 39 -13.86 -6.71 10.94
C LEU A 39 -13.52 -5.41 11.69
N TYR A 40 -14.10 -4.31 11.24
CA TYR A 40 -14.02 -3.01 11.90
C TYR A 40 -15.14 -2.91 12.93
N GLY A 41 -14.75 -2.92 14.20
CA GLY A 41 -15.66 -2.97 15.34
C GLY A 41 -16.05 -4.40 15.75
N MET A 42 -16.51 -4.53 16.99
CA MET A 42 -16.95 -5.79 17.59
C MET A 42 -17.82 -5.53 18.84
N PRO A 43 -18.62 -6.52 19.28
CA PRO A 43 -19.36 -6.43 20.53
C PRO A 43 -18.45 -6.25 21.75
N GLY A 44 -18.86 -5.39 22.69
CA GLY A 44 -18.17 -5.23 23.97
C GLY A 44 -18.50 -6.33 24.99
N ASP A 45 -19.50 -7.17 24.69
CA ASP A 45 -19.90 -8.31 25.53
C ASP A 45 -19.15 -9.60 25.09
N PRO A 46 -18.50 -10.32 26.02
CA PRO A 46 -17.75 -11.54 25.71
C PRO A 46 -18.57 -12.64 25.00
N VAL A 47 -19.82 -12.88 25.41
CA VAL A 47 -20.67 -13.93 24.84
C VAL A 47 -21.07 -13.58 23.41
N GLN A 48 -21.39 -12.31 23.15
CA GLN A 48 -21.65 -11.84 21.79
C GLN A 48 -20.41 -11.88 20.91
N LEU A 49 -19.22 -11.57 21.44
CA LEU A 49 -17.96 -11.69 20.71
C LEU A 49 -17.69 -13.14 20.29
N GLU A 50 -17.83 -14.11 21.21
CA GLU A 50 -17.66 -15.53 20.88
C GLU A 50 -18.66 -15.96 19.78
N SER A 51 -19.91 -15.52 19.90
CA SER A 51 -20.94 -15.78 18.88
C SER A 51 -20.56 -15.18 17.52
N LEU A 52 -20.02 -13.96 17.50
CA LEU A 52 -19.58 -13.29 16.27
C LEU A 52 -18.38 -14.03 15.64
N ILE A 53 -17.36 -14.38 16.43
CA ILE A 53 -16.18 -15.12 15.94
C ILE A 53 -16.61 -16.46 15.34
N ALA A 54 -17.49 -17.19 16.02
CA ALA A 54 -18.02 -18.46 15.51
C ALA A 54 -18.74 -18.26 14.17
N PHE A 55 -19.59 -17.24 14.07
CA PHE A 55 -20.28 -16.91 12.82
C PHE A 55 -19.32 -16.52 11.70
N MET A 56 -18.32 -15.68 11.98
CA MET A 56 -17.32 -15.23 11.01
C MET A 56 -16.49 -16.41 10.48
N LYS A 57 -16.13 -17.37 11.33
CA LYS A 57 -15.47 -18.61 10.93
C LYS A 57 -16.37 -19.45 10.01
N GLU A 58 -17.61 -19.67 10.41
CA GLU A 58 -18.58 -20.48 9.65
C GLU A 58 -18.88 -19.88 8.26
N LYS A 59 -19.02 -18.55 8.20
CA LYS A 59 -19.42 -17.85 6.97
C LYS A 59 -18.25 -17.34 6.14
N HIS A 60 -17.01 -17.54 6.61
CA HIS A 60 -15.80 -16.97 6.03
C HIS A 60 -15.92 -15.44 5.88
N LEU A 61 -16.22 -14.73 6.97
CA LEU A 61 -16.40 -13.28 6.97
C LEU A 61 -15.20 -12.51 7.54
N GLY A 62 -14.13 -13.21 7.91
CA GLY A 62 -12.89 -12.61 8.39
C GLY A 62 -12.21 -13.43 9.48
N ASN A 63 -11.06 -12.96 9.92
CA ASN A 63 -10.19 -13.65 10.88
C ASN A 63 -9.36 -12.68 11.74
N GLY A 64 -9.87 -11.49 12.03
CA GLY A 64 -9.21 -10.49 12.89
C GLY A 64 -10.12 -9.27 13.13
N PHE A 65 -9.64 -8.32 13.94
CA PHE A 65 -10.37 -7.08 14.24
C PHE A 65 -9.47 -5.85 14.08
N ASP A 66 -9.99 -4.83 13.38
CA ASP A 66 -9.30 -3.55 13.17
C ASP A 66 -10.30 -2.41 12.91
N PRO A 67 -10.54 -1.50 13.88
CA PRO A 67 -10.19 -1.65 15.28
C PRO A 67 -11.09 -2.70 15.96
N GLY A 68 -10.52 -3.36 16.96
CA GLY A 68 -11.19 -4.21 17.93
C GLY A 68 -11.56 -3.43 19.20
N PRO A 69 -11.38 -4.01 20.40
CA PRO A 69 -11.80 -3.36 21.63
C PRO A 69 -10.91 -2.14 21.95
N GLY A 70 -11.40 -1.25 22.81
CA GLY A 70 -10.58 -0.16 23.35
C GLY A 70 -9.39 -0.68 24.16
N ALA A 71 -8.21 -0.10 23.96
CA ALA A 71 -7.01 -0.47 24.70
C ALA A 71 -7.12 0.05 26.15
N GLY A 72 -7.57 -0.82 27.05
CA GLY A 72 -7.75 -0.52 28.47
C GLY A 72 -8.02 -1.77 29.29
N ALA A 73 -8.00 -1.65 30.62
CA ALA A 73 -8.17 -2.76 31.55
C ALA A 73 -9.47 -3.56 31.30
N GLN A 74 -10.55 -2.84 30.97
CA GLN A 74 -11.87 -3.40 30.69
C GLN A 74 -11.91 -4.36 29.48
N ALA A 75 -10.91 -4.27 28.58
CA ALA A 75 -10.86 -5.12 27.41
C ALA A 75 -10.19 -6.48 27.68
N ALA A 76 -9.68 -6.74 28.89
CA ALA A 76 -8.97 -7.99 29.19
C ALA A 76 -9.76 -9.26 28.81
N PRO A 77 -11.07 -9.42 29.16
CA PRO A 77 -11.82 -10.61 28.78
C PRO A 77 -11.98 -10.76 27.26
N LEU A 78 -12.12 -9.63 26.55
CA LEU A 78 -12.25 -9.62 25.09
C LEU A 78 -10.93 -10.01 24.41
N LEU A 79 -9.81 -9.50 24.93
CA LEU A 79 -8.47 -9.81 24.44
C LEU A 79 -8.09 -11.27 24.72
N GLU A 80 -8.53 -11.85 25.83
CA GLU A 80 -8.38 -13.28 26.13
C GLU A 80 -9.09 -14.13 25.07
N ILE A 81 -10.36 -13.86 24.77
CA ILE A 81 -11.12 -14.55 23.71
C ILE A 81 -10.41 -14.43 22.35
N ILE A 82 -9.95 -13.23 21.99
CA ILE A 82 -9.24 -13.00 20.72
C ILE A 82 -7.93 -13.81 20.67
N ALA A 83 -7.16 -13.81 21.77
CA ALA A 83 -5.91 -14.54 21.89
C ALA A 83 -6.10 -16.05 21.78
N GLU A 84 -7.13 -16.61 22.43
CA GLU A 84 -7.49 -18.04 22.36
C GLU A 84 -7.84 -18.47 20.94
N ASN A 85 -8.48 -17.57 20.17
CA ASN A 85 -8.79 -17.79 18.76
C ASN A 85 -7.58 -17.56 17.83
N ARG A 86 -6.45 -17.06 18.36
CA ARG A 86 -5.22 -16.69 17.63
C ARG A 86 -5.47 -15.64 16.54
N TRP A 87 -6.44 -14.76 16.79
CA TRP A 87 -6.79 -13.69 15.86
C TRP A 87 -5.95 -12.45 16.16
N PRO A 88 -5.43 -11.76 15.13
CA PRO A 88 -4.78 -10.48 15.31
C PRO A 88 -5.81 -9.41 15.65
N VAL A 89 -5.38 -8.38 16.39
CA VAL A 89 -6.22 -7.24 16.73
C VAL A 89 -5.45 -5.93 16.68
N VAL A 90 -6.07 -4.92 16.11
CA VAL A 90 -5.69 -3.53 16.33
C VAL A 90 -6.70 -2.96 17.31
N CYS A 91 -6.31 -2.61 18.52
CA CYS A 91 -7.22 -2.02 19.49
C CYS A 91 -7.54 -0.57 19.12
N TYR A 92 -8.79 -0.18 19.40
CA TYR A 92 -9.14 1.23 19.43
C TYR A 92 -8.34 1.90 20.57
N PRO A 93 -7.88 3.14 20.42
CA PRO A 93 -7.04 3.78 21.43
C PRO A 93 -7.81 4.08 22.74
N PRO A 94 -7.12 4.19 23.90
CA PRO A 94 -7.74 4.29 25.23
C PRO A 94 -8.78 5.40 25.37
N HIS A 95 -8.57 6.53 24.67
CA HIS A 95 -9.54 7.62 24.55
C HIS A 95 -9.78 7.97 23.07
N GLY A 96 -10.35 7.01 22.35
CA GLY A 96 -10.87 7.08 20.98
C GLY A 96 -10.66 8.38 20.20
N GLY A 97 -11.59 9.33 20.35
CA GLY A 97 -11.59 10.57 19.59
C GLY A 97 -10.36 11.47 19.79
N ALA A 98 -9.64 11.33 20.91
CA ALA A 98 -8.44 12.11 21.21
C ALA A 98 -7.13 11.39 20.85
N MET A 99 -7.20 10.33 20.04
CA MET A 99 -6.05 9.47 19.74
C MET A 99 -4.88 10.15 19.04
N GLN A 100 -5.16 11.22 18.28
CA GLN A 100 -4.13 11.98 17.57
C GLN A 100 -3.64 13.21 18.36
N VAL A 101 -4.28 13.54 19.49
CA VAL A 101 -3.97 14.75 20.26
C VAL A 101 -2.70 14.55 21.09
N LYS A 102 -1.62 15.26 20.74
CA LYS A 102 -0.41 15.35 21.55
C LYS A 102 -0.74 16.03 22.88
N GLY A 103 -0.32 15.44 23.99
CA GLY A 103 -0.65 15.89 25.35
C GLY A 103 -2.09 15.57 25.79
N GLY A 104 -2.86 14.87 24.95
CA GLY A 104 -4.24 14.48 25.25
C GLY A 104 -4.36 13.25 26.17
N PRO A 105 -5.59 12.87 26.54
CA PRO A 105 -5.86 11.80 27.52
C PRO A 105 -5.67 10.38 26.95
N SER A 106 -5.39 10.22 25.65
CA SER A 106 -5.31 8.93 24.97
C SER A 106 -3.96 8.23 25.19
N VAL A 107 -3.67 7.92 26.46
CA VAL A 107 -2.44 7.26 26.93
C VAL A 107 -2.76 5.86 27.42
N LEU A 108 -1.96 4.86 27.02
CA LEU A 108 -2.07 3.50 27.51
C LEU A 108 -1.50 3.42 28.93
N ASP A 109 -2.37 3.21 29.91
CA ASP A 109 -1.97 3.06 31.31
C ASP A 109 -1.37 1.65 31.60
N PRO A 110 -0.75 1.45 32.78
CA PRO A 110 -0.18 0.15 33.14
C PRO A 110 -1.18 -1.00 33.22
N GLU A 111 -2.48 -0.74 33.41
CA GLU A 111 -3.52 -1.79 33.45
C GLU A 111 -3.94 -2.23 32.05
N GLY A 112 -4.13 -1.28 31.12
CA GLY A 112 -4.33 -1.54 29.71
C GLY A 112 -3.14 -2.28 29.09
N GLU A 113 -1.91 -1.87 29.42
CA GLU A 113 -0.71 -2.61 29.00
C GLU A 113 -0.70 -4.05 29.55
N ARG A 114 -1.14 -4.27 30.79
CA ARG A 114 -1.28 -5.64 31.34
C ARG A 114 -2.34 -6.46 30.59
N ALA A 115 -3.46 -5.84 30.22
CA ALA A 115 -4.52 -6.50 29.44
C ALA A 115 -4.00 -6.91 28.05
N MET A 116 -3.22 -6.06 27.37
CA MET A 116 -2.67 -6.38 26.05
C MET A 116 -1.60 -7.48 26.04
N ARG A 117 -0.87 -7.67 27.15
CA ARG A 117 0.20 -8.69 27.24
C ARG A 117 -0.25 -10.12 27.00
N ILE A 118 -1.55 -10.42 27.09
CA ILE A 118 -2.06 -11.75 26.74
C ILE A 118 -1.76 -12.09 25.28
N MET A 119 -1.84 -11.10 24.38
CA MET A 119 -1.55 -11.26 22.96
C MET A 119 -0.08 -11.60 22.71
N ASP A 120 0.84 -10.93 23.43
CA ASP A 120 2.28 -11.21 23.31
C ASP A 120 2.61 -12.64 23.76
N ARG A 121 1.99 -13.10 24.86
CA ARG A 121 2.23 -14.45 25.43
C ARG A 121 1.80 -15.56 24.49
N THR A 122 0.76 -15.34 23.69
CA THR A 122 0.30 -16.31 22.68
C THR A 122 0.98 -16.15 21.33
N GLY A 123 1.88 -15.17 21.20
CA GLY A 123 2.54 -14.81 19.94
C GLY A 123 1.62 -14.10 18.93
N GLY A 124 0.43 -13.69 19.36
CA GLY A 124 -0.54 -12.98 18.53
C GLY A 124 -0.13 -11.54 18.25
N PHE A 125 -0.58 -11.00 17.13
CA PHE A 125 -0.38 -9.59 16.81
C PHE A 125 -1.39 -8.72 17.56
N ALA A 126 -0.90 -7.71 18.27
CA ALA A 126 -1.71 -6.67 18.87
C ALA A 126 -1.06 -5.29 18.71
N ALA A 127 -1.82 -4.34 18.20
CA ALA A 127 -1.42 -2.94 18.08
C ALA A 127 -2.53 -2.00 18.57
N ILE A 128 -2.26 -0.70 18.62
CA ILE A 128 -3.16 0.38 18.95
C ILE A 128 -3.15 1.35 17.79
N GLN A 129 -4.34 1.70 17.30
CA GLN A 129 -4.49 2.57 16.15
C GLN A 129 -4.00 4.00 16.46
N LEU A 130 -3.16 4.52 15.56
CA LEU A 130 -2.94 5.94 15.38
C LEU A 130 -3.50 6.31 13.99
N GLY A 131 -4.82 6.53 13.96
CA GLY A 131 -5.60 6.80 12.75
C GLY A 131 -5.33 8.18 12.18
N GLU A 132 -5.33 8.31 10.85
CA GLU A 132 -5.27 9.59 10.12
C GLU A 132 -4.24 10.60 10.65
N TRP A 133 -3.06 10.12 11.03
CA TRP A 133 -2.14 10.94 11.83
C TRP A 133 -1.44 12.03 11.03
N GLY A 134 -1.14 11.79 9.75
CA GLY A 134 -0.64 12.82 8.84
C GLY A 134 -1.67 13.92 8.59
N TYR A 135 -2.93 13.54 8.38
CA TYR A 135 -4.05 14.48 8.25
C TYR A 135 -4.25 15.31 9.51
N HIS A 136 -4.26 14.66 10.67
CA HIS A 136 -4.37 15.37 11.94
C HIS A 136 -3.23 16.37 12.11
N PHE A 137 -1.99 15.93 11.90
CA PHE A 137 -0.81 16.78 12.04
C PHE A 137 -0.95 18.04 11.19
N HIS A 138 -1.25 17.90 9.89
CA HIS A 138 -1.27 19.03 8.96
C HIS A 138 -2.53 19.90 9.03
N ARG A 139 -3.69 19.35 9.40
CA ARG A 139 -4.99 20.07 9.34
C ARG A 139 -5.62 20.27 10.71
N LEU A 140 -5.74 19.21 11.50
CA LEU A 140 -6.57 19.22 12.71
C LEU A 140 -5.90 19.87 13.92
N THR A 141 -4.57 20.00 13.95
CA THR A 141 -3.84 20.76 15.00
C THR A 141 -4.26 22.23 15.10
N SER A 142 -4.90 22.76 14.06
CA SER A 142 -5.42 24.14 13.98
C SER A 142 -6.94 24.27 14.14
N ASP A 143 -7.67 23.15 14.29
CA ASP A 143 -9.14 23.15 14.39
C ASP A 143 -9.62 23.08 15.84
N ARG A 144 -9.81 24.25 16.44
CA ARG A 144 -10.27 24.36 17.83
C ARG A 144 -11.65 23.71 18.08
N ASN A 145 -12.52 23.67 17.08
CA ASN A 145 -13.85 23.06 17.24
C ASN A 145 -13.74 21.54 17.28
N TRP A 146 -12.91 20.97 16.41
CA TRP A 146 -12.59 19.55 16.45
C TRP A 146 -11.97 19.15 17.79
N TRP A 147 -10.97 19.90 18.28
CA TRP A 147 -10.35 19.62 19.58
C TRP A 147 -11.35 19.64 20.73
N LYS A 148 -12.25 20.63 20.78
CA LYS A 148 -13.33 20.69 21.78
C LYS A 148 -14.27 19.50 21.68
N ALA A 149 -14.62 19.07 20.47
CA ALA A 149 -15.49 17.93 20.24
C ALA A 149 -14.87 16.63 20.75
N VAL A 150 -13.55 16.42 20.56
CA VAL A 150 -12.89 15.17 20.95
C VAL A 150 -12.36 15.14 22.39
N LEU A 151 -11.99 16.29 22.96
CA LEU A 151 -11.46 16.40 24.32
C LEU A 151 -12.55 16.64 25.37
N GLY A 152 -13.72 17.13 24.97
CA GLY A 152 -14.81 17.44 25.89
C GLY A 152 -14.35 18.39 27.02
N SER A 153 -14.54 17.96 28.28
CA SER A 153 -14.17 18.75 29.46
C SER A 153 -12.66 18.99 29.60
N SER A 154 -11.81 18.14 29.02
CA SER A 154 -10.35 18.29 29.06
C SER A 154 -9.82 19.33 28.06
N ALA A 155 -10.67 19.88 27.21
CA ALA A 155 -10.28 20.79 26.14
C ALA A 155 -9.49 22.03 26.60
N PRO A 156 -9.88 22.78 27.66
CA PRO A 156 -9.23 24.05 27.98
C PRO A 156 -7.74 23.92 28.35
N GLU A 157 -7.38 22.88 29.10
CA GLU A 157 -6.00 22.69 29.60
C GLU A 157 -5.07 22.08 28.54
N VAL A 158 -5.64 21.30 27.60
CA VAL A 158 -4.87 20.58 26.57
C VAL A 158 -4.71 21.41 25.29
N ILE A 159 -5.70 22.24 24.91
CA ILE A 159 -5.61 22.99 23.65
C ILE A 159 -4.49 24.02 23.68
N GLU A 160 -4.45 24.90 24.68
CA GLU A 160 -3.57 26.08 24.60
C GLU A 160 -2.07 25.76 24.46
N PRO A 161 -1.50 24.74 25.13
CA PRO A 161 -0.09 24.40 24.96
C PRO A 161 0.27 23.75 23.61
N PHE A 162 -0.71 23.23 22.87
CA PHE A 162 -0.48 22.42 21.66
C PHE A 162 -1.23 22.92 20.42
N PHE A 163 -1.97 24.01 20.52
CA PHE A 163 -2.70 24.60 19.40
C PHE A 163 -1.73 25.24 18.42
N ILE A 164 -1.79 24.83 17.14
CA ILE A 164 -0.90 25.33 16.10
C ILE A 164 -1.72 26.16 15.11
N PRO A 165 -1.33 27.41 14.82
CA PRO A 165 -2.00 28.21 13.81
C PRO A 165 -1.98 27.57 12.41
N ALA A 166 -3.07 27.73 11.65
CA ALA A 166 -3.28 27.04 10.37
C ALA A 166 -2.18 27.35 9.32
N GLU A 167 -1.62 28.56 9.34
CA GLU A 167 -0.54 29.00 8.45
C GLU A 167 0.79 28.25 8.67
N GLN A 168 0.95 27.60 9.82
CA GLN A 168 2.10 26.78 10.15
C GLN A 168 1.93 25.31 9.76
N ARG A 169 0.71 24.90 9.36
CA ARG A 169 0.40 23.57 8.79
C ARG A 169 0.88 22.38 9.64
N GLY A 170 0.69 22.49 10.96
CA GLY A 170 1.05 21.44 11.92
C GLY A 170 2.43 21.55 12.55
N PHE A 171 3.25 22.48 12.09
CA PHE A 171 4.59 22.69 12.62
C PHE A 171 4.64 23.89 13.56
N ASP A 172 5.50 23.87 14.58
CA ASP A 172 5.77 25.02 15.46
C ASP A 172 7.21 24.96 16.02
N PRO A 173 8.10 25.89 15.63
CA PRO A 173 7.88 26.95 14.65
C PRO A 173 7.80 26.42 13.22
N LYS A 174 7.17 27.18 12.32
CA LYS A 174 7.11 26.87 10.88
C LYS A 174 8.52 26.61 10.30
N PRO A 175 8.78 25.43 9.70
CA PRO A 175 10.11 25.04 9.26
C PRO A 175 10.46 25.70 7.93
N THR A 176 11.76 25.91 7.72
CA THR A 176 12.34 26.41 6.46
C THR A 176 13.23 25.38 5.75
N SER A 177 13.40 24.20 6.33
CA SER A 177 14.21 23.10 5.77
C SER A 177 13.51 21.75 5.93
N ARG A 178 13.91 20.78 5.11
CA ARG A 178 13.40 19.40 5.17
C ARG A 178 13.82 18.71 6.46
N GLU A 179 15.03 18.99 6.96
CA GLU A 179 15.54 18.50 8.24
C GLU A 179 14.62 18.94 9.41
N ALA A 180 14.23 20.21 9.43
CA ALA A 180 13.34 20.73 10.46
C ALA A 180 11.95 20.07 10.39
N CYS A 181 11.41 19.86 9.17
CA CYS A 181 10.15 19.15 8.97
C CYS A 181 10.22 17.71 9.51
N TYR A 182 11.25 16.96 9.12
CA TYR A 182 11.46 15.58 9.57
C TYR A 182 11.54 15.50 11.09
N HIS A 183 12.33 16.37 11.73
CA HIS A 183 12.51 16.32 13.19
C HIS A 183 11.21 16.64 13.95
N GLN A 184 10.47 17.66 13.54
CA GLN A 184 9.22 18.02 14.22
C GLN A 184 8.13 16.94 14.04
N LEU A 185 7.97 16.40 12.83
CA LEU A 185 6.99 15.33 12.60
C LEU A 185 7.39 14.04 13.36
N ARG A 186 8.69 13.73 13.40
CA ARG A 186 9.20 12.59 14.19
C ARG A 186 8.92 12.76 15.68
N GLU A 187 9.09 13.95 16.23
CA GLU A 187 8.78 14.21 17.64
C GLU A 187 7.29 14.02 17.95
N TYR A 188 6.40 14.45 17.04
CA TYR A 188 4.98 14.18 17.15
C TYR A 188 4.69 12.67 17.15
N PHE A 189 5.29 11.91 16.20
CA PHE A 189 5.10 10.47 16.13
C PHE A 189 5.65 9.74 17.36
N TYR A 190 6.84 10.14 17.84
CA TYR A 190 7.46 9.55 19.03
C TYR A 190 6.66 9.77 20.30
N TRP A 191 6.02 10.93 20.45
CA TRP A 191 5.11 11.15 21.57
C TRP A 191 3.98 10.12 21.57
N HIS A 192 3.32 9.90 20.43
CA HIS A 192 2.26 8.90 20.31
C HIS A 192 2.79 7.50 20.54
N ARG A 193 3.96 7.17 19.99
CA ARG A 193 4.60 5.87 20.20
C ARG A 193 4.84 5.62 21.69
N GLN A 194 5.34 6.61 22.42
CA GLN A 194 5.54 6.50 23.87
C GLN A 194 4.21 6.38 24.62
N ALA A 195 3.21 7.21 24.25
CA ALA A 195 1.88 7.19 24.86
C ALA A 195 1.12 5.86 24.66
N LYS A 196 1.47 5.09 23.63
CA LYS A 196 0.91 3.74 23.36
C LYS A 196 1.91 2.61 23.63
N ALA A 197 2.92 2.83 24.48
CA ALA A 197 3.93 1.85 24.87
C ALA A 197 4.64 1.13 23.71
N GLY A 198 4.78 1.81 22.56
CA GLY A 198 5.41 1.26 21.34
C GLY A 198 4.49 0.41 20.46
N ARG A 199 3.22 0.18 20.83
CA ARG A 199 2.30 -0.74 20.14
C ARG A 199 1.55 -0.09 18.98
N LEU A 200 2.14 0.81 18.22
CA LEU A 200 1.39 1.60 17.23
C LEU A 200 1.23 0.91 15.88
N ILE A 201 0.05 1.05 15.26
CA ILE A 201 -0.14 0.98 13.81
C ILE A 201 -0.38 2.39 13.26
N SER A 202 0.30 2.73 12.16
CA SER A 202 0.42 4.10 11.66
C SER A 202 -0.53 4.42 10.50
N VAL A 203 -1.85 4.27 10.69
CA VAL A 203 -2.84 4.44 9.61
C VAL A 203 -2.82 5.87 9.06
N THR A 204 -2.57 6.04 7.76
CA THR A 204 -2.61 7.35 7.10
C THR A 204 -3.16 7.32 5.66
N GLY A 205 -4.12 8.20 5.39
CA GLY A 205 -4.67 8.49 4.07
C GLY A 205 -4.12 9.76 3.44
N HIS A 206 -3.96 10.84 4.18
CA HIS A 206 -3.64 12.14 3.58
C HIS A 206 -2.14 12.47 3.44
N SER A 207 -1.26 11.48 3.45
CA SER A 207 0.20 11.64 3.29
C SER A 207 0.85 10.38 2.71
N HIS A 208 2.16 10.43 2.41
CA HIS A 208 2.99 9.26 2.05
C HIS A 208 4.15 9.11 3.04
N TYR A 209 3.81 9.00 4.33
CA TYR A 209 4.77 8.90 5.44
C TYR A 209 5.01 7.47 5.93
N GLU A 210 4.67 6.46 5.13
CA GLU A 210 4.73 5.04 5.47
C GLU A 210 6.15 4.60 5.87
N ALA A 211 7.14 5.01 5.07
CA ALA A 211 8.55 4.72 5.32
C ALA A 211 9.04 5.33 6.64
N TYR A 212 8.59 6.54 6.96
CA TYR A 212 8.94 7.22 8.20
C TYR A 212 8.31 6.53 9.42
N ALA A 213 7.04 6.15 9.34
CA ALA A 213 6.39 5.41 10.43
C ALA A 213 7.09 4.07 10.70
N ALA A 214 7.51 3.37 9.65
CA ALA A 214 8.30 2.14 9.76
C ALA A 214 9.65 2.40 10.45
N GLU A 215 10.41 3.39 9.99
CA GLU A 215 11.68 3.81 10.59
C GLU A 215 11.52 4.20 12.07
N TRP A 216 10.44 4.89 12.39
CA TRP A 216 10.15 5.41 13.73
C TRP A 216 9.55 4.36 14.67
N GLY A 217 9.40 3.11 14.21
CA GLY A 217 9.09 1.96 15.04
C GLY A 217 7.61 1.70 15.23
N ALA A 218 6.81 1.87 14.17
CA ALA A 218 5.47 1.29 14.09
C ALA A 218 5.54 -0.25 14.10
N SER A 219 4.53 -0.89 14.70
CA SER A 219 4.34 -2.34 14.69
C SER A 219 3.82 -2.85 13.33
N ALA A 220 3.12 -1.99 12.60
CA ALA A 220 2.69 -2.19 11.23
C ALA A 220 2.51 -0.82 10.54
N VAL A 221 2.78 -0.77 9.24
CA VAL A 221 2.42 0.38 8.39
C VAL A 221 0.93 0.29 8.06
N GLY A 222 0.16 1.30 8.42
CA GLY A 222 -1.27 1.38 8.08
C GLY A 222 -1.54 2.39 6.96
N LEU A 223 -2.42 2.04 6.05
CA LEU A 223 -2.99 2.97 5.07
C LEU A 223 -4.49 3.13 5.30
N GLU A 224 -5.00 4.31 4.99
CA GLU A 224 -6.41 4.50 4.65
C GLU A 224 -6.51 4.85 3.16
N VAL A 225 -7.46 4.23 2.47
CA VAL A 225 -7.79 4.50 1.06
C VAL A 225 -9.30 4.58 0.89
N GLY A 226 -9.78 5.25 -0.15
CA GLY A 226 -11.19 5.62 -0.27
C GLY A 226 -11.44 7.03 0.27
N GLU A 227 -12.63 7.32 0.80
CA GLU A 227 -13.02 8.66 1.27
C GLU A 227 -12.86 9.73 0.18
N ASN A 228 -11.89 10.62 0.35
CA ASN A 228 -11.45 11.67 -0.56
C ASN A 228 -9.93 11.56 -0.78
N ILE A 229 -9.38 10.39 -0.46
CA ILE A 229 -7.96 10.06 -0.55
C ILE A 229 -7.70 9.47 -1.94
N GLY A 230 -7.08 10.29 -2.81
CA GLY A 230 -6.51 9.79 -4.06
C GLY A 230 -5.21 9.00 -3.85
N PHE A 231 -4.55 8.63 -4.95
CA PHE A 231 -3.18 8.08 -4.93
C PHE A 231 -3.04 6.64 -4.39
N THR A 232 -4.07 5.79 -4.51
CA THR A 232 -4.06 4.40 -4.00
C THR A 232 -2.82 3.61 -4.43
N GLN A 233 -2.49 3.59 -5.72
CA GLN A 233 -1.37 2.76 -6.21
C GLN A 233 -0.01 3.26 -5.72
N SER A 234 0.23 4.57 -5.67
CA SER A 234 1.49 5.09 -5.14
C SER A 234 1.59 4.87 -3.63
N LYS A 235 0.50 4.96 -2.87
CA LYS A 235 0.48 4.56 -1.46
C LYS A 235 0.86 3.10 -1.26
N PHE A 236 0.35 2.20 -2.11
CA PHE A 236 0.69 0.78 -2.03
C PHE A 236 2.19 0.57 -2.32
N ALA A 237 2.76 1.29 -3.28
CA ALA A 237 4.19 1.25 -3.56
C ALA A 237 5.05 1.71 -2.37
N PHE A 238 4.64 2.76 -1.65
CA PHE A 238 5.31 3.25 -0.45
C PHE A 238 5.15 2.28 0.73
N ALA A 239 3.93 1.79 1.01
CA ALA A 239 3.68 0.86 2.11
C ALA A 239 4.39 -0.48 1.91
N ARG A 240 4.36 -1.03 0.70
CA ARG A 240 5.07 -2.26 0.33
C ARG A 240 6.59 -2.07 0.40
N GLY A 241 7.10 -0.95 -0.12
CA GLY A 241 8.51 -0.58 -0.01
C GLY A 241 8.96 -0.46 1.46
N ALA A 242 8.17 0.21 2.30
CA ALA A 242 8.44 0.30 3.73
C ALA A 242 8.41 -1.07 4.41
N SER A 243 7.42 -1.91 4.09
CA SER A 243 7.33 -3.28 4.60
C SER A 243 8.60 -4.08 4.31
N ARG A 244 9.12 -4.00 3.08
CA ARG A 244 10.34 -4.71 2.65
C ARG A 244 11.61 -4.09 3.22
N GLN A 245 11.70 -2.77 3.32
CA GLN A 245 12.88 -2.08 3.85
C GLN A 245 13.09 -2.34 5.34
N TRP A 246 12.02 -2.31 6.15
CA TRP A 246 12.10 -2.46 7.61
C TRP A 246 11.64 -3.85 8.10
N ASN A 247 11.23 -4.74 7.20
CA ASN A 247 10.74 -6.08 7.51
C ASN A 247 9.61 -6.08 8.56
N ILE A 248 8.61 -5.22 8.34
CA ILE A 248 7.39 -5.12 9.16
C ILE A 248 6.14 -5.29 8.27
N PRO A 249 5.01 -5.76 8.80
CA PRO A 249 3.79 -5.87 8.01
C PRO A 249 3.23 -4.50 7.62
N TRP A 250 2.45 -4.48 6.55
CA TRP A 250 1.63 -3.33 6.17
C TRP A 250 0.17 -3.74 5.97
N THR A 251 -0.73 -2.79 6.09
CA THR A 251 -2.18 -3.03 6.21
C THR A 251 -2.97 -1.91 5.54
N VAL A 252 -4.21 -2.18 5.17
CA VAL A 252 -5.09 -1.21 4.48
C VAL A 252 -6.45 -1.18 5.14
N GLN A 253 -6.92 0.02 5.49
CA GLN A 253 -8.31 0.32 5.80
C GLN A 253 -8.96 0.93 4.55
N VAL A 254 -10.11 0.39 4.14
CA VAL A 254 -10.91 0.91 3.02
C VAL A 254 -12.08 1.67 3.60
N SER A 255 -12.05 2.99 3.46
CA SER A 255 -13.00 3.92 4.07
C SER A 255 -14.41 3.77 3.50
N PRO A 256 -15.46 3.89 4.32
CA PRO A 256 -16.84 3.80 3.88
C PRO A 256 -17.35 5.12 3.29
N TRP A 257 -16.56 6.18 3.47
CA TRP A 257 -16.94 7.54 3.12
C TRP A 257 -16.71 7.81 1.64
N PHE A 258 -17.55 8.66 1.07
CA PHE A 258 -17.32 9.31 -0.21
C PHE A 258 -17.87 10.73 -0.14
N GLY A 259 -16.98 11.68 0.16
CA GLY A 259 -17.37 13.04 0.51
C GLY A 259 -18.33 13.02 1.71
N PRO A 260 -19.50 13.69 1.65
CA PRO A 260 -20.44 13.73 2.77
C PRO A 260 -21.37 12.50 2.83
N SER A 261 -21.05 11.42 2.10
CA SER A 261 -21.86 10.20 2.08
C SER A 261 -21.09 9.03 2.68
N VAL A 262 -21.75 8.15 3.42
CA VAL A 262 -21.11 7.03 4.11
C VAL A 262 -21.91 5.75 3.95
N THR A 263 -21.25 4.67 3.54
CA THR A 263 -21.91 3.36 3.50
C THR A 263 -22.23 2.88 4.92
N THR A 264 -23.50 2.59 5.17
CA THR A 264 -24.00 1.97 6.42
C THR A 264 -25.05 0.93 6.08
N ARG A 265 -25.50 0.11 7.05
CA ARG A 265 -26.68 -0.75 6.85
C ARG A 265 -27.94 0.08 6.56
N GLY A 266 -28.94 -0.60 6.00
CA GLY A 266 -30.26 -0.04 5.72
C GLY A 266 -30.38 0.65 4.37
N ALA A 267 -31.58 1.18 4.11
CA ALA A 267 -31.90 1.89 2.88
C ALA A 267 -31.15 3.23 2.80
N LEU A 268 -31.00 3.73 1.57
CA LEU A 268 -30.43 5.06 1.31
C LEU A 268 -31.28 6.15 1.96
N GLN A 269 -30.64 6.99 2.79
CA GLN A 269 -31.27 8.06 3.54
C GLN A 269 -30.41 9.32 3.47
N LYS A 270 -31.04 10.48 3.23
CA LYS A 270 -30.39 11.78 3.20
C LYS A 270 -30.89 12.66 4.34
N GLU A 271 -29.97 13.11 5.19
CA GLU A 271 -30.22 13.91 6.38
C GLU A 271 -29.35 15.17 6.32
N GLY A 272 -29.92 16.26 5.80
CA GLY A 272 -29.17 17.47 5.49
C GLY A 272 -28.11 17.20 4.42
N ASN A 273 -26.84 17.42 4.76
CA ASN A 273 -25.71 17.15 3.87
C ASN A 273 -25.21 15.70 3.95
N LEU A 274 -25.56 14.96 5.00
CA LEU A 274 -25.11 13.59 5.21
C LEU A 274 -26.01 12.61 4.44
N THR A 275 -25.41 11.68 3.70
CA THR A 275 -26.14 10.55 3.09
C THR A 275 -25.61 9.23 3.64
N ARG A 276 -26.51 8.31 4.02
CA ARG A 276 -26.18 7.01 4.62
C ARG A 276 -27.03 5.88 4.04
N GLY A 277 -26.62 4.63 4.27
CA GLY A 277 -27.28 3.43 3.77
C GLY A 277 -26.36 2.59 2.87
N LEU A 278 -26.82 1.40 2.44
CA LEU A 278 -25.98 0.46 1.69
C LEU A 278 -25.65 0.96 0.29
N ASP A 279 -26.46 1.88 -0.23
CA ASP A 279 -26.24 2.57 -1.51
C ASP A 279 -25.62 3.96 -1.32
N ALA A 280 -25.22 4.35 -0.11
CA ALA A 280 -24.46 5.58 0.12
C ALA A 280 -22.95 5.30 0.07
N GLY A 281 -22.13 6.34 -0.09
CA GLY A 281 -20.68 6.20 -0.12
C GLY A 281 -20.20 5.58 -1.44
N HIS A 282 -19.18 4.72 -1.36
CA HIS A 282 -18.61 4.05 -2.52
C HIS A 282 -19.49 2.93 -3.08
N SER A 283 -19.25 2.55 -4.34
CA SER A 283 -19.89 1.39 -4.95
C SER A 283 -19.33 0.07 -4.37
N LEU A 284 -20.17 -0.95 -4.27
CA LEU A 284 -19.70 -2.30 -3.89
C LEU A 284 -18.67 -2.87 -4.89
N SER A 285 -18.72 -2.43 -6.15
CA SER A 285 -17.68 -2.73 -7.15
C SER A 285 -16.33 -2.17 -6.72
N LEU A 286 -16.24 -0.89 -6.33
CA LEU A 286 -14.99 -0.29 -5.89
C LEU A 286 -14.48 -0.94 -4.59
N TYR A 287 -15.35 -1.23 -3.62
CA TYR A 287 -14.96 -1.97 -2.41
C TYR A 287 -14.29 -3.31 -2.75
N LYS A 288 -14.93 -4.14 -3.58
CA LYS A 288 -14.37 -5.44 -3.96
C LYS A 288 -13.01 -5.30 -4.65
N ARG A 289 -12.87 -4.33 -5.56
CA ARG A 289 -11.60 -4.05 -6.25
C ARG A 289 -10.52 -3.61 -5.26
N LEU A 290 -10.81 -2.68 -4.35
CA LEU A 290 -9.84 -2.22 -3.34
C LEU A 290 -9.44 -3.33 -2.37
N TRP A 291 -10.37 -4.16 -1.90
CA TRP A 291 -10.06 -5.27 -0.99
C TRP A 291 -9.17 -6.32 -1.66
N LEU A 292 -9.53 -6.74 -2.88
CA LEU A 292 -8.77 -7.73 -3.64
C LEU A 292 -7.42 -7.18 -4.06
N HIS A 293 -7.36 -5.93 -4.51
CA HIS A 293 -6.12 -5.30 -4.94
C HIS A 293 -5.17 -5.08 -3.75
N ALA A 294 -5.65 -4.65 -2.58
CA ALA A 294 -4.82 -4.55 -1.37
C ALA A 294 -4.23 -5.92 -0.96
N TRP A 295 -5.05 -6.97 -1.02
CA TRP A 295 -4.57 -8.34 -0.82
C TRP A 295 -3.54 -8.71 -1.89
N PHE A 296 -3.80 -8.49 -3.16
CA PHE A 296 -2.87 -8.89 -4.21
C PHE A 296 -1.57 -8.07 -4.18
N ALA A 297 -1.63 -6.80 -3.80
CA ALA A 297 -0.51 -5.89 -3.58
C ALA A 297 0.41 -6.27 -2.43
N GLY A 298 0.03 -7.22 -1.58
CA GLY A 298 0.90 -7.74 -0.53
C GLY A 298 0.48 -7.39 0.90
N ALA A 299 -0.67 -6.73 1.12
CA ALA A 299 -1.09 -6.34 2.47
C ALA A 299 -1.21 -7.56 3.40
N ALA A 300 -0.74 -7.40 4.63
CA ALA A 300 -0.86 -8.42 5.68
C ALA A 300 -2.29 -8.46 6.25
N MET A 301 -2.98 -7.32 6.25
CA MET A 301 -4.36 -7.18 6.68
C MET A 301 -5.12 -6.20 5.78
N VAL A 302 -6.34 -6.56 5.43
CA VAL A 302 -7.32 -5.71 4.73
C VAL A 302 -8.53 -5.54 5.63
N THR A 303 -8.87 -4.29 5.89
CA THR A 303 -9.91 -3.87 6.82
C THR A 303 -10.97 -3.06 6.07
N PRO A 304 -12.15 -3.63 5.81
CA PRO A 304 -13.29 -2.84 5.38
C PRO A 304 -13.78 -2.00 6.57
N GLU A 305 -13.60 -0.68 6.52
CA GLU A 305 -13.97 0.18 7.64
C GLU A 305 -15.50 0.23 7.82
N ASN A 306 -15.93 0.43 9.07
CA ASN A 306 -17.33 0.43 9.47
C ASN A 306 -18.05 -0.89 9.15
N SER A 307 -17.32 -1.99 8.95
CA SER A 307 -17.88 -3.27 8.50
C SER A 307 -18.84 -3.93 9.48
N ILE A 308 -18.73 -3.75 10.80
CA ILE A 308 -19.79 -4.20 11.72
C ILE A 308 -21.15 -3.53 11.40
N ASN A 309 -21.10 -2.28 10.91
CA ASN A 309 -22.23 -1.48 10.49
C ASN A 309 -22.67 -1.70 9.04
N ILE A 310 -21.86 -2.35 8.22
CA ILE A 310 -22.13 -2.55 6.80
C ILE A 310 -22.48 -4.01 6.52
N PHE A 311 -21.82 -4.97 7.17
CA PHE A 311 -21.94 -6.40 6.87
C PHE A 311 -23.15 -7.07 7.49
N PHE A 312 -23.73 -6.46 8.53
CA PHE A 312 -24.86 -7.03 9.26
C PHE A 312 -26.08 -6.11 9.27
N ASP A 313 -27.27 -6.69 9.23
CA ASP A 313 -28.52 -5.93 9.40
C ASP A 313 -28.65 -5.35 10.81
N LYS A 314 -28.04 -6.01 11.80
CA LYS A 314 -27.95 -5.59 13.21
C LYS A 314 -26.66 -6.07 13.87
N GLU A 315 -26.17 -5.34 14.88
CA GLU A 315 -24.95 -5.70 15.65
C GLU A 315 -25.24 -6.70 16.77
N SER A 316 -26.01 -7.74 16.49
CA SER A 316 -26.32 -8.76 17.49
C SER A 316 -26.75 -10.07 16.86
N SER A 317 -26.61 -11.15 17.63
CA SER A 317 -27.16 -12.45 17.27
C SER A 317 -28.71 -12.43 17.18
N PRO A 318 -29.34 -13.16 16.25
CA PRO A 318 -28.73 -13.87 15.13
C PRO A 318 -28.11 -12.91 14.12
N TRP A 319 -26.87 -13.21 13.70
CA TRP A 319 -26.11 -12.43 12.73
C TRP A 319 -26.69 -12.64 11.32
N VAL A 320 -27.31 -11.59 10.76
CA VAL A 320 -27.86 -11.61 9.40
C VAL A 320 -27.01 -10.73 8.51
N ARG A 321 -26.47 -11.29 7.42
CA ARG A 321 -25.58 -10.59 6.49
C ARG A 321 -26.37 -9.71 5.52
N THR A 322 -25.88 -8.50 5.28
CA THR A 322 -26.31 -7.62 4.18
C THR A 322 -25.75 -8.11 2.83
N SER A 323 -26.08 -7.41 1.74
CA SER A 323 -25.43 -7.60 0.43
C SER A 323 -23.90 -7.41 0.49
N HIS A 324 -23.42 -6.43 1.27
CA HIS A 324 -22.00 -6.19 1.46
C HIS A 324 -21.35 -7.27 2.31
N GLY A 325 -22.03 -7.78 3.34
CA GLY A 325 -21.54 -8.91 4.14
C GLY A 325 -21.46 -10.22 3.35
N LEU A 326 -22.37 -10.45 2.40
CA LEU A 326 -22.28 -11.57 1.45
C LEU A 326 -21.07 -11.42 0.53
N ALA A 327 -20.90 -10.25 -0.10
CA ALA A 327 -19.77 -9.97 -0.98
C ALA A 327 -18.42 -10.07 -0.24
N ALA A 328 -18.35 -9.58 1.00
CA ALA A 328 -17.17 -9.71 1.85
C ALA A 328 -16.83 -11.18 2.15
N SER A 329 -17.85 -12.03 2.36
CA SER A 329 -17.64 -13.46 2.55
C SER A 329 -17.05 -14.12 1.30
N ASP A 330 -17.56 -13.77 0.12
CA ASP A 330 -17.10 -14.33 -1.15
C ASP A 330 -15.67 -13.86 -1.47
N VAL A 331 -15.36 -12.59 -1.21
CA VAL A 331 -14.01 -12.04 -1.35
C VAL A 331 -13.03 -12.73 -0.39
N PHE A 332 -13.36 -12.90 0.88
CA PHE A 332 -12.45 -13.55 1.81
C PHE A 332 -12.23 -15.03 1.47
N LYS A 333 -13.27 -15.75 1.04
CA LYS A 333 -13.11 -17.13 0.51
C LYS A 333 -12.16 -17.15 -0.70
N PHE A 334 -12.30 -16.21 -1.62
CA PHE A 334 -11.42 -16.10 -2.78
C PHE A 334 -9.97 -15.87 -2.37
N MET A 335 -9.72 -15.00 -1.38
CA MET A 335 -8.38 -14.75 -0.84
C MET A 335 -7.80 -16.00 -0.14
N GLN A 336 -8.64 -16.83 0.49
CA GLN A 336 -8.23 -18.07 1.15
C GLN A 336 -7.96 -19.21 0.16
N SER A 337 -8.64 -19.25 -0.98
CA SER A 337 -8.53 -20.33 -1.96
C SER A 337 -7.39 -20.17 -2.95
N HIS A 338 -6.71 -19.01 -2.98
CA HIS A 338 -5.68 -18.70 -3.94
C HIS A 338 -4.39 -18.24 -3.27
N ASP A 339 -3.25 -18.77 -3.73
CA ASP A 339 -1.95 -18.22 -3.38
C ASP A 339 -1.64 -17.01 -4.27
N ARG A 340 -1.86 -15.82 -3.72
CA ARG A 340 -1.54 -14.55 -4.39
C ARG A 340 -0.07 -14.44 -4.80
N GLY A 341 0.85 -15.18 -4.18
CA GLY A 341 2.29 -15.04 -4.40
C GLY A 341 2.88 -13.71 -3.90
N ASN A 342 4.10 -13.43 -4.37
CA ASN A 342 4.86 -12.21 -4.11
C ASN A 342 4.56 -11.14 -5.16
N PRO A 343 4.22 -9.89 -4.79
CA PRO A 343 4.21 -8.78 -5.73
C PRO A 343 5.54 -8.65 -6.46
N TYR A 344 5.51 -8.75 -7.78
CA TYR A 344 6.69 -8.63 -8.62
C TYR A 344 6.85 -7.18 -9.08
N THR A 345 7.63 -6.42 -8.31
CA THR A 345 7.96 -5.02 -8.57
C THR A 345 9.43 -4.88 -8.91
N PRO A 346 9.82 -5.06 -10.20
CA PRO A 346 11.22 -5.13 -10.59
C PRO A 346 11.97 -3.78 -10.54
N LEU A 347 11.25 -2.67 -10.34
CA LEU A 347 11.82 -1.34 -10.20
C LEU A 347 11.82 -0.91 -8.72
N LEU A 348 12.99 -0.59 -8.19
CA LEU A 348 13.11 0.12 -6.92
C LEU A 348 13.29 1.62 -7.17
N ILE A 349 12.35 2.43 -6.70
CA ILE A 349 12.54 3.88 -6.63
C ILE A 349 13.14 4.22 -5.27
N VAL A 350 14.30 4.86 -5.26
CA VAL A 350 14.94 5.32 -4.01
C VAL A 350 14.86 6.84 -3.94
N LEU A 351 14.28 7.33 -2.84
CA LEU A 351 14.18 8.74 -2.52
C LEU A 351 15.18 9.13 -1.43
N ASP A 352 15.55 10.41 -1.34
CA ASP A 352 16.32 10.90 -0.19
C ASP A 352 15.54 10.69 1.11
N HIS A 353 16.25 10.38 2.20
CA HIS A 353 15.69 10.25 3.53
C HIS A 353 14.82 11.43 3.95
N LEU A 354 15.06 12.64 3.45
CA LEU A 354 14.27 13.83 3.78
C LEU A 354 13.29 14.25 2.67
N ALA A 355 12.98 13.38 1.71
CA ALA A 355 12.12 13.70 0.58
C ALA A 355 10.73 14.22 0.98
N GLY A 356 10.10 13.67 2.03
CA GLY A 356 8.84 14.19 2.56
C GLY A 356 7.70 14.24 1.54
N TYR A 357 7.61 13.24 0.66
CA TYR A 357 6.58 13.19 -0.37
C TYR A 357 5.17 13.22 0.26
N ALA A 358 4.35 14.20 -0.13
CA ALA A 358 3.02 14.42 0.44
C ALA A 358 2.07 15.08 -0.60
N PRO A 359 1.73 14.37 -1.70
CA PRO A 359 1.03 14.92 -2.85
C PRO A 359 -0.36 15.48 -2.50
N PHE A 360 -1.07 14.88 -1.53
CA PHE A 360 -2.37 15.37 -1.06
C PHE A 360 -2.32 16.83 -0.57
N HIS A 361 -1.20 17.25 0.02
CA HIS A 361 -1.01 18.62 0.51
C HIS A 361 -0.44 19.57 -0.54
N GLU A 362 -0.21 19.07 -1.75
CA GLU A 362 0.41 19.77 -2.88
C GLU A 362 1.79 20.37 -2.56
N ARG A 363 2.47 19.83 -1.55
CA ARG A 363 3.70 20.38 -0.97
C ARG A 363 4.61 19.29 -0.42
N THR A 364 5.90 19.61 -0.32
CA THR A 364 6.89 18.76 0.34
C THR A 364 6.74 18.91 1.85
N TRP A 365 6.67 17.78 2.57
CA TRP A 365 6.32 17.73 4.01
C TRP A 365 5.01 18.47 4.35
N GLY A 366 4.11 18.61 3.37
CA GLY A 366 2.86 19.36 3.51
C GLY A 366 3.01 20.89 3.68
N VAL A 367 4.22 21.44 3.76
CA VAL A 367 4.46 22.86 4.07
C VAL A 367 5.45 23.57 3.15
N LEU A 368 6.49 22.88 2.66
CA LEU A 368 7.52 23.45 1.81
C LEU A 368 7.08 23.46 0.34
N GLU A 369 7.52 24.49 -0.39
CA GLU A 369 7.34 24.53 -1.85
C GLU A 369 8.12 23.38 -2.51
N ARG A 370 7.55 22.83 -3.58
CA ARG A 370 8.19 21.76 -4.35
C ARG A 370 9.44 22.29 -5.06
N THR A 371 10.56 21.59 -4.87
CA THR A 371 11.74 21.76 -5.72
C THR A 371 11.50 21.10 -7.08
N GLN A 372 12.43 21.29 -8.02
CA GLN A 372 12.36 20.56 -9.30
C GLN A 372 12.40 19.03 -9.09
N GLY A 373 13.23 18.56 -8.14
CA GLY A 373 13.29 17.15 -7.79
C GLY A 373 11.98 16.60 -7.20
N ASP A 374 11.22 17.44 -6.50
CA ASP A 374 9.90 17.04 -5.98
C ASP A 374 8.86 16.88 -7.10
N TRP A 375 8.94 17.75 -8.12
CA TRP A 375 8.11 17.61 -9.32
C TRP A 375 8.48 16.37 -10.14
N GLU A 376 9.77 16.03 -10.23
CA GLU A 376 10.22 14.79 -10.87
C GLU A 376 9.63 13.55 -10.20
N ILE A 377 9.63 13.50 -8.86
CA ILE A 377 9.00 12.42 -8.09
C ILE A 377 7.49 12.39 -8.34
N PHE A 378 6.82 13.55 -8.27
CA PHE A 378 5.37 13.64 -8.49
C PHE A 378 4.98 13.18 -9.89
N ASN A 379 5.68 13.64 -10.93
CA ASN A 379 5.37 13.28 -12.31
C ASN A 379 5.67 11.80 -12.59
N LEU A 380 6.76 11.25 -12.03
CA LEU A 380 7.05 9.83 -12.14
C LEU A 380 5.90 8.97 -11.58
N LEU A 381 5.48 9.24 -10.35
CA LEU A 381 4.47 8.43 -9.68
C LEU A 381 3.07 8.67 -10.24
N GLU A 382 2.66 9.93 -10.34
CA GLU A 382 1.26 10.31 -10.57
C GLU A 382 0.94 10.69 -12.02
N LYS A 383 1.92 10.65 -12.93
CA LYS A 383 1.70 10.86 -14.37
C LYS A 383 2.26 9.77 -15.27
N GLN A 384 3.39 9.14 -14.89
CA GLN A 384 4.02 8.11 -15.73
C GLN A 384 3.68 6.68 -15.29
N LEU A 385 3.77 6.37 -13.98
CA LEU A 385 3.58 5.00 -13.49
C LEU A 385 2.12 4.66 -13.17
N TYR A 386 1.46 5.48 -12.35
CA TYR A 386 0.17 5.15 -11.74
C TYR A 386 -1.01 5.93 -12.30
N PHE A 387 -0.83 6.55 -13.46
CA PHE A 387 -1.88 7.29 -14.14
C PHE A 387 -1.86 7.06 -15.65
N SER A 388 -3.05 6.96 -16.22
CA SER A 388 -3.30 7.10 -17.66
C SER A 388 -4.55 7.94 -17.85
N SER A 389 -4.51 8.87 -18.80
CA SER A 389 -5.68 9.62 -19.23
C SER A 389 -6.60 8.81 -20.15
N GLN A 390 -6.12 7.68 -20.69
CA GLN A 390 -6.93 6.81 -21.53
C GLN A 390 -7.93 6.02 -20.68
N ARG A 391 -9.18 5.99 -21.13
CA ARG A 391 -10.31 5.31 -20.49
C ARG A 391 -11.18 4.62 -21.53
N LEU A 392 -11.93 3.61 -21.10
CA LEU A 392 -12.93 3.00 -21.97
C LEU A 392 -14.09 3.99 -22.26
N PRO A 393 -14.61 4.03 -23.50
CA PRO A 393 -15.73 4.90 -23.83
C PRO A 393 -17.05 4.34 -23.29
N TYR A 394 -17.81 5.16 -22.55
CA TYR A 394 -19.21 4.90 -22.17
C TYR A 394 -19.94 6.22 -21.90
N PRO A 395 -21.28 6.24 -21.83
CA PRO A 395 -22.06 7.46 -21.59
C PRO A 395 -21.61 8.17 -20.31
N ASN A 396 -21.35 9.48 -20.40
CA ASN A 396 -20.86 10.35 -19.33
C ASN A 396 -19.37 10.16 -18.94
N ALA A 397 -18.52 9.73 -19.88
CA ALA A 397 -17.07 9.52 -19.68
C ALA A 397 -16.30 10.69 -19.03
N ASP A 398 -16.84 11.90 -19.03
CA ASP A 398 -16.18 13.06 -18.42
C ASP A 398 -16.24 13.12 -16.88
N THR A 399 -17.06 12.35 -16.16
CA THR A 399 -17.12 12.51 -14.69
C THR A 399 -17.64 11.28 -13.92
N ASN A 400 -17.05 10.08 -14.06
CA ASN A 400 -17.27 9.08 -13.01
C ASN A 400 -16.53 9.52 -11.73
N PRO A 401 -17.22 9.89 -10.65
CA PRO A 401 -16.57 10.41 -9.45
C PRO A 401 -15.62 9.41 -8.78
N GLU A 402 -15.81 8.10 -9.01
CA GLU A 402 -14.94 7.04 -8.49
C GLU A 402 -13.70 6.76 -9.37
N ALA A 403 -13.59 7.36 -10.56
CA ALA A 403 -12.50 7.06 -11.49
C ALA A 403 -11.11 7.51 -11.01
N SER A 404 -11.04 8.35 -9.96
CA SER A 404 -9.79 8.85 -9.39
C SER A 404 -9.21 8.00 -8.25
N TYR A 405 -9.88 6.94 -7.82
CA TYR A 405 -9.36 6.08 -6.74
C TYR A 405 -8.48 4.95 -7.27
N LEU A 406 -8.75 4.50 -8.50
CA LEU A 406 -7.99 3.48 -9.22
C LEU A 406 -7.88 3.89 -10.70
N HIS A 407 -6.66 3.85 -11.22
CA HIS A 407 -6.33 4.31 -12.57
C HIS A 407 -5.72 3.20 -13.40
N PRO A 408 -6.00 3.16 -14.72
CA PRO A 408 -5.19 2.36 -15.63
C PRO A 408 -3.71 2.71 -15.50
N THR A 409 -2.86 1.68 -15.54
CA THR A 409 -1.41 1.79 -15.31
C THR A 409 -0.69 1.40 -16.60
N PRO A 410 -0.05 2.34 -17.33
CA PRO A 410 0.59 2.05 -18.61
C PRO A 410 1.63 0.92 -18.54
N TYR A 411 2.33 0.86 -17.42
CA TYR A 411 3.44 -0.05 -17.19
C TYR A 411 3.14 -1.15 -16.15
N GLY A 412 1.94 -1.15 -15.58
CA GLY A 412 1.60 -1.97 -14.42
C GLY A 412 2.20 -1.43 -13.13
N GLU A 413 1.85 -2.05 -12.01
CA GLU A 413 2.37 -1.67 -10.70
C GLU A 413 3.76 -2.27 -10.43
N ILE A 414 4.77 -1.73 -11.13
CA ILE A 414 6.12 -2.31 -11.19
C ILE A 414 7.08 -1.84 -10.10
N ALA A 415 6.69 -0.85 -9.30
CA ALA A 415 7.63 -0.17 -8.43
C ALA A 415 7.33 -0.32 -6.94
N ASP A 416 8.40 -0.39 -6.15
CA ASP A 416 8.39 -0.05 -4.74
C ASP A 416 9.11 1.27 -4.52
N VAL A 417 8.74 1.98 -3.45
CA VAL A 417 9.43 3.21 -3.05
C VAL A 417 10.09 3.03 -1.69
N MET A 418 11.40 3.30 -1.62
CA MET A 418 12.20 3.20 -0.40
C MET A 418 13.02 4.48 -0.18
N LEU A 419 13.49 4.69 1.06
CA LEU A 419 14.40 5.79 1.38
C LEU A 419 15.85 5.33 1.22
N ASN A 420 16.77 6.26 0.96
CA ASN A 420 18.21 6.01 0.81
C ASN A 420 18.93 5.52 2.10
N THR A 421 18.16 5.21 3.15
CA THR A 421 18.59 4.42 4.32
C THR A 421 18.49 2.91 4.07
N VAL A 422 17.99 2.47 2.91
CA VAL A 422 17.87 1.07 2.50
C VAL A 422 19.24 0.38 2.41
N ALA A 423 19.31 -0.87 2.87
CA ALA A 423 20.52 -1.68 2.81
C ALA A 423 20.77 -2.24 1.39
N GLY A 424 22.04 -2.41 1.02
CA GLY A 424 22.43 -2.92 -0.29
C GLY A 424 21.92 -4.33 -0.54
N ALA A 425 21.79 -5.16 0.51
CA ALA A 425 21.23 -6.51 0.41
C ALA A 425 19.72 -6.52 0.03
N THR A 426 18.99 -5.45 0.38
CA THR A 426 17.59 -5.28 -0.03
C THR A 426 17.54 -4.74 -1.46
N MET A 427 18.33 -3.71 -1.77
CA MET A 427 18.42 -3.15 -3.12
C MET A 427 18.84 -4.18 -4.16
N ALA A 428 19.77 -5.07 -3.82
CA ALA A 428 20.24 -6.17 -4.67
C ALA A 428 19.15 -7.18 -5.08
N ARG A 429 17.96 -7.12 -4.48
CA ARG A 429 16.80 -7.94 -4.88
C ARG A 429 16.04 -7.34 -6.07
N TYR A 430 16.33 -6.10 -6.44
CA TYR A 430 15.67 -5.41 -7.54
C TYR A 430 16.59 -5.41 -8.76
N PRO A 431 16.11 -5.88 -9.93
CA PRO A 431 16.86 -5.81 -11.18
C PRO A 431 17.22 -4.36 -11.58
N SER A 432 16.33 -3.40 -11.29
CA SER A 432 16.50 -2.00 -11.66
C SER A 432 16.24 -1.08 -10.46
N ILE A 433 17.12 -0.10 -10.29
CA ILE A 433 17.05 0.93 -9.24
C ILE A 433 17.01 2.29 -9.94
N LEU A 434 16.05 3.14 -9.58
CA LEU A 434 15.97 4.53 -10.03
C LEU A 434 16.14 5.45 -8.82
N LEU A 435 17.16 6.30 -8.83
CA LEU A 435 17.28 7.39 -7.87
C LEU A 435 16.44 8.57 -8.36
N ALA A 436 15.43 8.99 -7.59
CA ALA A 436 14.50 10.04 -8.01
C ALA A 436 14.55 11.27 -7.10
N GLY A 437 14.39 12.45 -7.71
CA GLY A 437 14.43 13.75 -7.04
C GLY A 437 15.82 14.15 -6.55
N GLU A 438 15.86 14.99 -5.53
CA GLU A 438 17.13 15.37 -4.87
C GLU A 438 17.64 14.21 -4.01
N MET A 439 18.96 14.02 -3.94
CA MET A 439 19.59 12.88 -3.27
C MET A 439 20.87 13.30 -2.56
N ARG A 440 20.98 12.97 -1.26
CA ARG A 440 22.24 13.11 -0.51
C ARG A 440 22.98 11.77 -0.47
N PHE A 441 24.24 11.81 -0.85
CA PHE A 441 25.10 10.62 -0.91
C PHE A 441 25.97 10.50 0.35
N SER A 442 25.39 9.94 1.41
CA SER A 442 26.17 9.57 2.60
C SER A 442 27.15 8.44 2.28
N SER A 443 28.25 8.33 3.03
CA SER A 443 29.19 7.20 2.88
C SER A 443 28.51 5.84 3.07
N PHE A 444 27.47 5.79 3.91
CA PHE A 444 26.62 4.61 4.05
C PHE A 444 25.92 4.28 2.72
N PHE A 445 25.14 5.23 2.19
CA PHE A 445 24.33 4.98 1.00
C PHE A 445 25.18 4.66 -0.23
N ILE A 446 26.31 5.36 -0.43
CA ILE A 446 27.26 5.05 -1.51
C ILE A 446 27.72 3.59 -1.44
N ARG A 447 28.10 3.11 -0.25
CA ARG A 447 28.55 1.73 -0.06
C ARG A 447 27.42 0.72 -0.30
N GLU A 448 26.22 1.02 0.17
CA GLU A 448 25.07 0.13 -0.03
C GLU A 448 24.64 0.07 -1.51
N LEU A 449 24.70 1.19 -2.23
CA LEU A 449 24.44 1.25 -3.66
C LEU A 449 25.49 0.47 -4.46
N GLU A 450 26.78 0.59 -4.09
CA GLU A 450 27.87 -0.19 -4.69
C GLU A 450 27.66 -1.69 -4.51
N LYS A 451 27.20 -2.14 -3.33
CA LYS A 451 26.85 -3.55 -3.11
C LYS A 451 25.73 -4.03 -4.03
N ALA A 452 24.71 -3.21 -4.25
CA ALA A 452 23.60 -3.55 -5.15
C ALA A 452 24.09 -3.66 -6.59
N LEU A 453 24.88 -2.68 -7.05
CA LEU A 453 25.53 -2.70 -8.36
C LEU A 453 26.41 -3.94 -8.55
N LEU A 454 27.24 -4.30 -7.57
CA LEU A 454 28.08 -5.51 -7.63
C LEU A 454 27.25 -6.81 -7.67
N SER A 455 26.05 -6.80 -7.06
CA SER A 455 25.17 -7.96 -6.99
C SER A 455 24.35 -8.22 -8.24
N GLY A 456 24.27 -7.28 -9.18
CA GLY A 456 23.57 -7.46 -10.45
C GLY A 456 22.61 -6.35 -10.83
N SER A 457 22.22 -5.49 -9.88
CA SER A 457 21.24 -4.44 -10.12
C SER A 457 21.80 -3.39 -11.08
N GLU A 458 20.96 -2.96 -12.01
CA GLU A 458 21.18 -1.74 -12.79
C GLU A 458 20.69 -0.53 -11.99
N CYS A 459 21.37 0.60 -12.11
CA CYS A 459 21.01 1.84 -11.44
C CYS A 459 20.92 2.99 -12.45
N TRP A 460 19.80 3.72 -12.39
CA TRP A 460 19.47 4.86 -13.22
C TRP A 460 19.54 6.11 -12.35
N ILE A 461 20.36 7.08 -12.75
CA ILE A 461 20.62 8.29 -11.98
C ILE A 461 20.55 9.53 -12.86
N HIS A 462 20.08 10.63 -12.29
CA HIS A 462 20.07 11.93 -12.96
C HIS A 462 21.49 12.51 -13.08
N PRO A 463 21.83 13.32 -14.10
CA PRO A 463 23.12 14.02 -14.21
C PRO A 463 23.59 14.74 -12.92
N ARG A 464 22.70 15.47 -12.25
CA ARG A 464 22.91 16.05 -10.90
C ARG A 464 23.43 15.06 -9.84
N HIS A 465 22.97 13.80 -9.88
CA HIS A 465 23.46 12.76 -8.97
C HIS A 465 24.87 12.32 -9.36
N ALA A 466 25.14 12.21 -10.66
CA ALA A 466 26.45 11.86 -11.18
C ALA A 466 27.51 12.91 -10.79
N GLU A 467 27.15 14.20 -10.91
CA GLU A 467 27.97 15.32 -10.43
C GLU A 467 28.27 15.21 -8.93
N SER A 468 27.25 14.90 -8.12
CA SER A 468 27.39 14.74 -6.66
C SER A 468 28.26 13.54 -6.25
N LEU A 469 28.30 12.48 -7.07
CA LEU A 469 29.09 11.27 -6.82
C LEU A 469 30.57 11.38 -7.23
N GLY A 470 30.89 12.32 -8.12
CA GLY A 470 32.23 12.59 -8.63
C GLY A 470 32.63 11.72 -9.83
N GLU A 471 33.39 12.30 -10.76
CA GLU A 471 33.74 11.70 -12.06
C GLU A 471 34.43 10.33 -11.94
N ASP A 472 35.42 10.20 -11.05
CA ASP A 472 36.17 8.95 -10.88
C ASP A 472 35.25 7.77 -10.51
N ARG A 473 34.29 8.02 -9.61
CA ARG A 473 33.33 7.00 -9.16
C ARG A 473 32.37 6.65 -10.29
N ILE A 474 31.84 7.65 -10.98
CA ILE A 474 30.92 7.44 -12.11
C ILE A 474 31.62 6.65 -13.21
N HIS A 475 32.85 7.00 -13.57
CA HIS A 475 33.62 6.28 -14.57
C HIS A 475 33.90 4.83 -14.15
N SER A 476 34.22 4.59 -12.87
CA SER A 476 34.40 3.25 -12.30
C SER A 476 33.12 2.42 -12.37
N TRP A 477 31.97 2.98 -11.97
CA TRP A 477 30.69 2.28 -11.96
C TRP A 477 30.12 2.06 -13.35
N GLN A 478 30.28 3.00 -14.29
CA GLN A 478 29.87 2.82 -15.69
C GLN A 478 30.65 1.70 -16.39
N LYS A 479 31.92 1.48 -16.04
CA LYS A 479 32.71 0.34 -16.56
C LYS A 479 32.11 -1.02 -16.22
N THR A 480 31.27 -1.11 -15.18
CA THR A 480 30.54 -2.35 -14.84
C THR A 480 29.37 -2.63 -15.80
N GLY A 481 28.96 -1.64 -16.60
CA GLY A 481 27.78 -1.71 -17.47
C GLY A 481 26.44 -1.58 -16.73
N ARG A 482 26.47 -1.32 -15.41
CA ARG A 482 25.27 -1.33 -14.54
C ARG A 482 24.82 0.06 -14.06
N LEU A 483 25.57 1.12 -14.35
CA LEU A 483 25.18 2.49 -14.03
C LEU A 483 24.82 3.25 -15.31
N HIS A 484 23.62 3.82 -15.32
CA HIS A 484 23.07 4.59 -16.42
C HIS A 484 22.77 6.01 -15.95
N VAL A 485 23.39 6.99 -16.61
CA VAL A 485 23.06 8.41 -16.39
C VAL A 485 21.97 8.77 -17.40
N ILE A 486 20.78 9.08 -16.92
CA ILE A 486 19.63 9.38 -17.78
C ILE A 486 19.81 10.72 -18.50
N GLN A 487 19.10 10.87 -19.62
CA GLN A 487 18.98 12.14 -20.34
C GLN A 487 17.55 12.67 -20.18
N PRO A 488 17.25 13.38 -19.08
CA PRO A 488 15.92 13.93 -18.89
C PRO A 488 15.63 14.98 -19.98
N PRO A 489 14.39 15.07 -20.47
CA PRO A 489 14.02 16.10 -21.42
C PRO A 489 14.30 17.48 -20.84
N ALA A 490 14.89 18.36 -21.64
CA ALA A 490 15.06 19.75 -21.25
C ALA A 490 13.67 20.39 -21.10
N THR A 491 13.39 20.99 -19.95
CA THR A 491 12.17 21.78 -19.73
C THR A 491 12.52 23.13 -19.12
N SER A 492 11.79 24.17 -19.53
CA SER A 492 11.82 25.50 -18.90
C SER A 492 10.97 25.57 -17.64
N GLU A 493 10.02 24.64 -17.48
CA GLU A 493 9.00 24.64 -16.45
C GLU A 493 9.27 23.55 -15.41
N LYS A 494 9.55 23.95 -14.17
CA LYS A 494 9.89 22.99 -13.08
C LYS A 494 8.84 21.90 -12.89
N HIS A 495 7.56 22.22 -13.09
CA HIS A 495 6.44 21.32 -12.88
C HIS A 495 6.28 20.25 -13.97
N GLU A 496 7.03 20.37 -15.06
CA GLU A 496 7.09 19.39 -16.16
C GLU A 496 8.32 18.48 -16.08
N ALA A 497 9.19 18.68 -15.09
CA ALA A 497 10.43 17.91 -14.96
C ALA A 497 10.13 16.42 -14.75
N LEU A 498 10.89 15.56 -15.43
CA LEU A 498 10.75 14.09 -15.36
C LEU A 498 11.95 13.45 -14.69
N ALA A 499 11.68 12.45 -13.86
CA ALA A 499 12.72 11.64 -13.24
C ALA A 499 13.39 10.66 -14.21
N ILE A 500 12.74 10.33 -15.33
CA ILE A 500 13.20 9.35 -16.33
C ILE A 500 12.43 9.56 -17.64
N HIS A 501 13.04 9.25 -18.79
CA HIS A 501 12.36 9.37 -20.08
C HIS A 501 11.35 8.22 -20.28
N GLU A 502 10.26 8.49 -20.99
CA GLU A 502 9.19 7.51 -21.22
C GLU A 502 9.69 6.25 -21.95
N ASP A 503 10.56 6.44 -22.95
CA ASP A 503 11.18 5.32 -23.68
C ASP A 503 12.05 4.43 -22.79
N GLU A 504 12.71 4.98 -21.76
CA GLU A 504 13.52 4.20 -20.82
C GLU A 504 12.61 3.34 -19.92
N LEU A 505 11.50 3.90 -19.42
CA LEU A 505 10.49 3.13 -18.67
C LEU A 505 9.87 2.01 -19.53
N LYS A 506 9.53 2.33 -20.78
CA LYS A 506 8.98 1.35 -21.72
C LYS A 506 9.97 0.22 -22.03
N ASN A 507 11.23 0.55 -22.31
CA ASN A 507 12.26 -0.45 -22.57
C ASN A 507 12.55 -1.31 -21.33
N MET A 508 12.57 -0.68 -20.13
CA MET A 508 12.74 -1.37 -18.87
C MET A 508 11.62 -2.37 -18.62
N THR A 509 10.37 -1.98 -18.79
CA THR A 509 9.19 -2.83 -18.55
C THR A 509 9.11 -3.99 -19.53
N GLN A 510 9.35 -3.75 -20.82
CA GLN A 510 9.40 -4.81 -21.84
C GLN A 510 10.44 -5.89 -21.53
N ARG A 511 11.57 -5.50 -20.95
CA ARG A 511 12.65 -6.42 -20.58
C ARG A 511 12.40 -7.16 -19.27
N LEU A 512 11.86 -6.46 -18.26
CA LEU A 512 11.79 -6.98 -16.90
C LEU A 512 10.49 -7.70 -16.57
N LEU A 513 9.40 -7.42 -17.28
CA LEU A 513 8.11 -8.06 -17.01
C LEU A 513 8.00 -9.45 -17.65
N PRO A 514 7.46 -10.43 -16.91
CA PRO A 514 7.27 -11.79 -17.41
C PRO A 514 6.13 -11.89 -18.43
N VAL A 515 5.26 -10.90 -18.47
CA VAL A 515 4.07 -10.86 -19.32
C VAL A 515 3.88 -9.43 -19.78
N ALA A 516 3.77 -9.22 -21.09
CA ALA A 516 3.33 -7.95 -21.63
C ALA A 516 1.79 -7.92 -21.65
N VAL A 517 1.23 -6.79 -21.21
CA VAL A 517 -0.22 -6.51 -21.21
C VAL A 517 -0.50 -5.42 -22.23
N SER A 518 -1.45 -5.64 -23.12
CA SER A 518 -1.89 -4.66 -24.12
C SER A 518 -3.39 -4.76 -24.38
N GLY A 519 -3.94 -3.83 -25.17
CA GLY A 519 -5.38 -3.72 -25.43
C GLY A 519 -5.97 -2.49 -24.75
N ASP A 520 -7.16 -2.64 -24.18
CA ASP A 520 -7.86 -1.55 -23.49
C ASP A 520 -7.12 -1.06 -22.24
N PRO A 521 -7.27 0.22 -21.87
CA PRO A 521 -6.57 0.80 -20.72
C PRO A 521 -7.12 0.24 -19.40
N ILE A 522 -6.34 -0.63 -18.77
CA ILE A 522 -6.65 -1.22 -17.46
C ILE A 522 -5.55 -0.97 -16.44
N GLN A 523 -5.87 -1.18 -15.17
CA GLN A 523 -4.85 -1.33 -14.12
C GLN A 523 -4.42 -2.79 -14.07
N TYR A 524 -3.13 -3.04 -13.82
CA TYR A 524 -2.67 -4.41 -13.60
C TYR A 524 -1.49 -4.51 -12.65
N GLN A 525 -1.40 -5.64 -11.96
CA GLN A 525 -0.26 -6.03 -11.14
C GLN A 525 0.10 -7.49 -11.44
N ILE A 526 1.39 -7.83 -11.30
CA ILE A 526 1.89 -9.18 -11.50
C ILE A 526 2.50 -9.69 -10.20
N ASN A 527 2.15 -10.92 -9.83
CA ASN A 527 2.76 -11.64 -8.71
C ASN A 527 3.41 -12.95 -9.16
N ARG A 528 4.42 -13.40 -8.41
CA ARG A 528 5.08 -14.70 -8.56
C ARG A 528 4.74 -15.60 -7.37
N ASN A 529 4.12 -16.74 -7.60
CA ASN A 529 4.01 -17.80 -6.59
C ASN A 529 4.93 -18.99 -6.94
N GLN A 530 4.89 -20.06 -6.14
CA GLN A 530 5.76 -21.22 -6.36
C GLN A 530 5.48 -21.98 -7.65
N GLU A 531 4.28 -21.83 -8.22
CA GLU A 531 3.77 -22.64 -9.34
C GLU A 531 3.65 -21.86 -10.66
N GLY A 532 3.70 -20.52 -10.62
CA GLY A 532 3.49 -19.70 -11.81
C GLY A 532 3.52 -18.21 -11.54
N TRP A 533 3.13 -17.47 -12.56
CA TRP A 533 2.83 -16.04 -12.48
C TRP A 533 1.33 -15.84 -12.37
N VAL A 534 0.92 -14.79 -11.69
CA VAL A 534 -0.49 -14.39 -11.59
C VAL A 534 -0.58 -12.93 -12.01
N VAL A 535 -1.48 -12.63 -12.93
CA VAL A 535 -1.72 -11.26 -13.41
C VAL A 535 -3.11 -10.83 -12.93
N GLU A 536 -3.16 -9.85 -12.04
CA GLU A 536 -4.40 -9.14 -11.71
C GLU A 536 -4.67 -8.10 -12.80
N LEU A 537 -5.89 -8.10 -13.33
CA LEU A 537 -6.36 -7.19 -14.36
C LEU A 537 -7.63 -6.53 -13.85
N ILE A 538 -7.64 -5.19 -13.75
CA ILE A 538 -8.75 -4.44 -13.16
C ILE A 538 -9.31 -3.48 -14.20
N ASN A 539 -10.57 -3.70 -14.57
CA ASN A 539 -11.33 -2.74 -15.35
C ASN A 539 -11.90 -1.69 -14.40
N ASN A 540 -11.34 -0.49 -14.43
CA ASN A 540 -11.74 0.61 -13.56
C ASN A 540 -12.95 1.40 -14.08
N ASP A 541 -13.44 1.08 -15.28
CA ASP A 541 -14.46 1.82 -15.99
C ASP A 541 -15.82 1.11 -15.99
N GLY A 542 -16.87 1.84 -16.37
CA GLY A 542 -18.21 1.32 -16.57
C GLY A 542 -19.09 1.13 -15.34
N VAL A 543 -18.62 1.51 -14.15
CA VAL A 543 -19.48 1.64 -12.95
C VAL A 543 -19.53 3.09 -12.52
N PHE A 544 -20.65 3.75 -12.79
CA PHE A 544 -20.89 5.13 -12.38
C PHE A 544 -21.48 5.18 -10.97
N LYS A 545 -20.88 5.99 -10.08
CA LYS A 545 -21.34 6.14 -8.70
C LYS A 545 -21.11 7.56 -8.18
N THR A 546 -22.17 8.21 -7.71
CA THR A 546 -22.07 9.34 -6.76
C THR A 546 -22.30 8.82 -5.34
N GLY A 547 -21.81 9.54 -4.34
CA GLY A 547 -21.97 9.15 -2.94
C GLY A 547 -23.43 9.04 -2.48
N ASP A 548 -24.36 9.70 -3.15
CA ASP A 548 -25.76 9.86 -2.74
C ASP A 548 -26.78 9.12 -3.61
N GLN A 549 -26.33 8.22 -4.51
CA GLN A 549 -27.19 7.45 -5.40
C GLN A 549 -26.70 6.01 -5.57
N PRO A 550 -27.57 5.03 -5.87
CA PRO A 550 -27.15 3.69 -6.25
C PRO A 550 -26.22 3.67 -7.46
N ALA A 551 -25.34 2.67 -7.53
CA ALA A 551 -24.42 2.51 -8.66
C ALA A 551 -25.17 2.19 -9.96
N ARG A 552 -24.66 2.68 -11.09
CA ARG A 552 -25.15 2.35 -12.44
C ARG A 552 -24.04 1.65 -13.22
N ILE A 553 -24.36 0.51 -13.83
CA ILE A 553 -23.41 -0.29 -14.61
C ILE A 553 -23.66 -0.05 -16.10
N HIS A 554 -22.57 0.13 -16.84
CA HIS A 554 -22.49 0.39 -18.27
C HIS A 554 -21.80 -0.80 -18.96
N PRO A 555 -22.55 -1.82 -19.42
CA PRO A 555 -21.99 -3.04 -20.03
C PRO A 555 -21.06 -2.80 -21.21
N GLU A 556 -21.26 -1.70 -21.94
CA GLU A 556 -20.43 -1.25 -23.06
C GLU A 556 -18.97 -0.99 -22.69
N ALA A 557 -18.67 -0.67 -21.43
CA ALA A 557 -17.31 -0.49 -20.92
C ALA A 557 -16.68 -1.81 -20.47
N THR A 558 -16.83 -2.86 -21.29
CA THR A 558 -16.13 -4.13 -21.11
C THR A 558 -14.73 -4.02 -21.69
N ALA A 559 -13.70 -4.34 -20.91
CA ALA A 559 -12.31 -4.28 -21.36
C ALA A 559 -11.90 -5.58 -22.06
N HIS A 560 -11.13 -5.45 -23.14
CA HIS A 560 -10.49 -6.53 -23.86
C HIS A 560 -8.98 -6.36 -23.82
N VAL A 561 -8.31 -7.33 -23.18
CA VAL A 561 -6.87 -7.28 -22.98
C VAL A 561 -6.20 -8.52 -23.50
N VAL A 562 -4.96 -8.33 -23.95
CA VAL A 562 -4.10 -9.38 -24.48
C VAL A 562 -2.92 -9.54 -23.53
N LEU A 563 -2.73 -10.76 -23.05
CA LEU A 563 -1.51 -11.14 -22.33
C LEU A 563 -0.58 -11.87 -23.30
N LYS A 564 0.66 -11.40 -23.37
CA LYS A 564 1.74 -12.04 -24.12
C LYS A 564 2.84 -12.43 -23.13
N PRO A 565 2.90 -13.70 -22.70
CA PRO A 565 4.02 -14.21 -21.92
C PRO A 565 5.35 -13.94 -22.65
N ASN A 566 6.34 -13.43 -21.92
CA ASN A 566 7.69 -13.26 -22.44
C ASN A 566 8.30 -14.65 -22.74
N PRO A 567 9.16 -14.81 -23.77
CA PRO A 567 9.91 -16.05 -23.97
C PRO A 567 10.59 -16.62 -22.72
N SER A 568 11.03 -15.77 -21.77
CA SER A 568 11.58 -16.20 -20.48
C SER A 568 10.54 -16.81 -19.53
N THR A 569 9.26 -16.53 -19.73
CA THR A 569 8.13 -17.12 -19.01
C THR A 569 7.77 -18.45 -19.67
N ALA A 570 8.62 -19.44 -19.46
CA ALA A 570 8.41 -20.80 -19.95
C ALA A 570 7.18 -21.45 -19.26
N MET A 571 6.01 -21.30 -19.89
CA MET A 571 4.77 -21.86 -19.38
C MET A 571 4.76 -23.38 -19.50
N THR A 572 4.32 -24.07 -18.44
CA THR A 572 4.28 -25.54 -18.34
C THR A 572 2.89 -26.14 -18.56
N GLY A 573 1.86 -25.30 -18.70
CA GLY A 573 0.48 -25.72 -18.91
C GLY A 573 -0.39 -24.59 -19.46
N GLU A 574 -1.70 -24.85 -19.56
CA GLU A 574 -2.65 -23.84 -20.01
C GLU A 574 -2.96 -22.80 -18.91
N PRO A 575 -3.14 -21.53 -19.28
CA PRO A 575 -3.54 -20.48 -18.35
C PRO A 575 -4.94 -20.69 -17.78
N ARG A 576 -5.19 -20.18 -16.57
CA ARG A 576 -6.49 -20.28 -15.89
C ARG A 576 -6.88 -18.94 -15.29
N GLU A 577 -8.14 -18.55 -15.46
CA GLU A 577 -8.74 -17.38 -14.82
C GLU A 577 -9.43 -17.79 -13.51
N TRP A 578 -9.06 -17.19 -12.39
CA TRP A 578 -9.47 -17.64 -11.06
C TRP A 578 -10.90 -17.28 -10.65
N VAL A 579 -11.45 -16.16 -11.12
CA VAL A 579 -12.77 -15.67 -10.65
C VAL A 579 -13.90 -16.55 -11.19
N THR A 580 -13.83 -16.90 -12.47
CA THR A 580 -14.83 -17.73 -13.17
C THR A 580 -14.44 -19.19 -13.26
N ASP A 581 -13.25 -19.52 -12.76
CA ASP A 581 -12.62 -20.82 -12.86
C ASP A 581 -12.44 -21.35 -14.30
N THR A 582 -12.19 -20.43 -15.23
CA THR A 582 -12.16 -20.73 -16.67
C THR A 582 -10.76 -21.08 -17.12
N ALA A 583 -10.60 -22.23 -17.80
CA ALA A 583 -9.39 -22.53 -18.56
C ALA A 583 -9.31 -21.60 -19.78
N LEU A 584 -8.20 -20.89 -19.92
CA LEU A 584 -7.93 -20.01 -21.05
C LEU A 584 -7.02 -20.75 -22.04
N THR A 585 -7.16 -20.45 -23.33
CA THR A 585 -6.33 -21.02 -24.39
C THR A 585 -5.41 -19.98 -24.99
N ARG A 586 -4.22 -20.40 -25.38
CA ARG A 586 -3.32 -19.60 -26.21
C ARG A 586 -3.71 -19.73 -27.68
N ASN A 587 -3.68 -18.62 -28.42
CA ASN A 587 -3.83 -18.66 -29.86
C ASN A 587 -2.54 -19.15 -30.56
N ALA A 588 -2.52 -19.18 -31.90
CA ALA A 588 -1.37 -19.64 -32.68
C ALA A 588 -0.09 -18.83 -32.42
N GLU A 589 -0.22 -17.56 -32.04
CA GLU A 589 0.88 -16.66 -31.69
C GLU A 589 1.25 -16.69 -30.19
N GLY A 590 0.62 -17.58 -29.41
CA GLY A 590 0.86 -17.71 -27.97
C GLY A 590 0.17 -16.64 -27.11
N LEU A 591 -0.74 -15.86 -27.69
CA LEU A 591 -1.47 -14.78 -27.02
C LEU A 591 -2.67 -15.33 -26.23
N ILE A 592 -2.95 -14.71 -25.09
CA ILE A 592 -4.08 -15.04 -24.22
C ILE A 592 -5.03 -13.85 -24.22
N LEU A 593 -6.28 -14.06 -24.65
CA LEU A 593 -7.31 -13.04 -24.71
C LEU A 593 -8.16 -13.10 -23.43
N VAL A 594 -8.36 -11.95 -22.80
CA VAL A 594 -9.13 -11.84 -21.56
C VAL A 594 -10.15 -10.72 -21.68
N THR A 595 -11.39 -11.00 -21.30
CA THR A 595 -12.48 -10.03 -21.24
C THR A 595 -12.80 -9.73 -19.77
N ILE A 596 -12.86 -8.45 -19.43
CA ILE A 596 -13.06 -7.99 -18.05
C ILE A 596 -14.31 -7.09 -18.00
N PRO A 597 -15.39 -7.53 -17.34
CA PRO A 597 -16.59 -6.73 -17.21
C PRO A 597 -16.36 -5.38 -16.50
N PRO A 598 -17.29 -4.42 -16.68
CA PRO A 598 -17.24 -3.13 -15.99
C PRO A 598 -17.02 -3.24 -14.49
N GLY A 599 -16.03 -2.50 -13.97
CA GLY A 599 -15.77 -2.42 -12.52
C GLY A 599 -15.39 -3.75 -11.86
N GLU A 600 -14.82 -4.71 -12.59
CA GLU A 600 -14.40 -6.00 -12.06
C GLU A 600 -12.88 -6.22 -12.13
N SER A 601 -12.40 -7.12 -11.27
CA SER A 601 -11.05 -7.69 -11.34
C SER A 601 -11.08 -9.11 -11.93
N ARG A 602 -10.04 -9.48 -12.67
CA ARG A 602 -9.76 -10.85 -13.14
C ARG A 602 -8.34 -11.22 -12.75
N PHE A 603 -8.11 -12.49 -12.44
CA PHE A 603 -6.79 -12.99 -12.05
C PHE A 603 -6.41 -14.15 -12.96
N VAL A 604 -5.39 -13.95 -13.79
CA VAL A 604 -4.92 -14.96 -14.75
C VAL A 604 -3.66 -15.61 -14.25
N PHE A 605 -3.74 -16.89 -13.92
CA PHE A 605 -2.61 -17.72 -13.56
C PHE A 605 -1.96 -18.34 -14.79
N LEU A 606 -0.65 -18.17 -14.87
CA LEU A 606 0.23 -18.70 -15.90
C LEU A 606 1.16 -19.72 -15.25
N PRO A 607 0.88 -21.04 -15.36
CA PRO A 607 1.71 -22.06 -14.75
C PRO A 607 3.10 -22.08 -15.37
N THR A 608 4.14 -22.13 -14.54
CA THR A 608 5.54 -22.27 -14.96
C THR A 608 6.21 -23.40 -14.19
N ALA A 609 7.49 -23.67 -14.46
CA ALA A 609 8.25 -24.62 -13.66
C ALA A 609 8.29 -24.16 -12.19
N LYS A 610 8.20 -25.12 -11.26
CA LYS A 610 8.28 -24.84 -9.82
C LYS A 610 9.62 -24.20 -9.49
N VAL A 611 9.58 -23.11 -8.73
CA VAL A 611 10.75 -22.47 -8.14
C VAL A 611 11.57 -23.51 -7.37
N GLY A 612 12.85 -23.68 -7.71
CA GLY A 612 13.76 -24.63 -7.04
C GLY A 612 13.58 -26.11 -7.42
N GLY A 613 12.67 -26.43 -8.35
CA GLY A 613 12.61 -27.75 -8.95
C GLY A 613 13.81 -27.97 -9.87
N LYS A 614 14.73 -28.87 -9.50
CA LYS A 614 15.72 -29.39 -10.46
C LYS A 614 14.95 -29.89 -11.69
N GLN A 615 15.29 -29.41 -12.88
CA GLN A 615 14.95 -30.12 -14.10
C GLN A 615 15.47 -31.54 -13.92
N ALA A 616 14.57 -32.53 -13.98
CA ALA A 616 15.02 -33.92 -14.10
C ALA A 616 15.80 -34.02 -15.42
N PRO A 617 16.92 -34.78 -15.44
CA PRO A 617 17.87 -34.79 -16.54
C PRO A 617 17.25 -35.19 -17.89
#